data_AF-A0A7X8JGE4-F1
#
_entry.id   AF-A0A7X8JGE4-F1
#
_cell.length_a   1.000
_cell.length_b   1.000
_cell.length_c   1.000
_cell.angle_alpha   90.00
_cell.angle_beta   90.00
_cell.angle_gamma   90.00
#
_symmetry.space_group_name_H-M   'P 1'
#
loop_
_entity.id
_entity.type
_entity.pdbx_description
1 polymer ?
#
loop_
_entity_poly.entity_id
_entity_poly.type
_entity_poly.pdbx_seq_one_letter_code
_entity_poly.pdbx_strand_id
1 'polypeptide(L)' 'MTIDKTRFTLRLDEQIYNKIKVISELDRRSINAQIEFFLEQSIEEYEKQHGKIDTDPEK' A
#
# COMPACT_ATOMS: atom_id res chain seq x y z
N MET A 1 0.79 -5.36 -21.39
CA MET A 1 1.94 -4.87 -20.62
C MET A 1 1.85 -5.50 -19.24
N THR A 2 2.76 -6.39 -18.89
CA THR A 2 2.82 -7.03 -17.56
C THR A 2 3.21 -5.97 -16.55
N ILE A 3 2.29 -5.60 -15.68
CA ILE A 3 2.56 -4.85 -14.44
C ILE A 3 3.60 -5.64 -13.64
N ASP A 4 4.84 -5.17 -13.64
CA ASP A 4 5.93 -5.73 -12.86
C ASP A 4 5.65 -5.43 -11.39
N LYS A 5 4.97 -6.36 -10.71
CA LYS A 5 4.67 -6.25 -9.29
C LYS A 5 5.90 -6.73 -8.51
N THR A 6 6.67 -5.80 -7.96
CA THR A 6 7.80 -6.10 -7.07
C THR A 6 7.30 -6.80 -5.81
N ARG A 7 7.75 -8.05 -5.58
CA ARG A 7 7.52 -8.74 -4.29
C ARG A 7 8.43 -8.16 -3.23
N PHE A 8 7.86 -7.50 -2.23
CA PHE A 8 8.59 -7.04 -1.05
C PHE A 8 8.09 -7.77 0.19
N THR A 9 8.99 -8.00 1.15
CA THR A 9 8.64 -8.54 2.46
C THR A 9 8.57 -7.39 3.45
N LEU A 10 7.39 -7.11 3.98
CA LEU A 10 7.18 -6.06 4.98
C LEU A 10 7.15 -6.68 6.38
N ARG A 11 7.95 -6.13 7.30
CA ARG A 11 7.83 -6.45 8.73
C ARG A 11 6.86 -5.48 9.36
N LEU A 12 5.71 -5.99 9.78
CA LEU A 12 4.68 -5.26 10.48
C LEU A 12 4.67 -5.69 11.94
N ASP A 13 4.33 -4.77 12.82
CA ASP A 13 3.98 -5.11 14.19
C ASP A 13 2.71 -5.98 14.20
N GLU A 14 2.63 -6.95 15.11
CA GLU A 14 1.49 -7.86 15.23
C GLU A 14 0.16 -7.11 15.43
N GLN A 15 0.19 -5.99 16.16
CA GLN A 15 -0.99 -5.16 16.38
C GLN A 15 -1.49 -4.52 15.07
N ILE A 16 -0.56 -4.07 14.21
CA ILE A 16 -0.91 -3.49 12.91
C ILE A 16 -1.42 -4.58 11.97
N TYR A 17 -0.75 -5.73 11.93
CA TYR A 17 -1.19 -6.86 11.11
C TYR A 17 -2.61 -7.31 11.47
N ASN A 18 -2.92 -7.46 12.76
CA ASN A 18 -4.26 -7.83 13.21
C ASN A 18 -5.32 -6.80 12.83
N LYS A 19 -5.02 -5.50 12.93
CA LYS A 19 -5.95 -4.45 12.49
C LYS A 19 -6.22 -4.52 10.99
N ILE A 20 -5.16 -4.64 10.17
CA ILE A 20 -5.30 -4.77 8.71
C ILE A 20 -6.08 -6.04 8.36
N LYS A 21 -5.83 -7.15 9.08
CA LYS A 21 -6.57 -8.40 8.90
C LYS A 21 -8.07 -8.20 9.12
N VAL A 22 -8.46 -7.60 10.25
CA VAL A 22 -9.88 -7.30 10.53
C VAL A 22 -10.50 -6.42 9.43
N ILE A 23 -9.80 -5.37 8.99
CA ILE A 23 -10.27 -4.49 7.91
C ILE A 23 -10.44 -5.28 6.60
N SER A 24 -9.46 -6.13 6.26
CA SER A 24 -9.53 -6.95 5.04
C SER A 24 -10.68 -7.96 5.07
N GLU A 25 -10.97 -8.55 6.24
CA GLU A 25 -12.12 -9.43 6.43
C GLU A 25 -13.46 -8.68 6.26
N LEU A 26 -13.54 -7.44 6.74
CA LEU A 26 -14.69 -6.56 6.55
C LEU A 26 -14.89 -6.16 5.09
N ASP A 27 -13.81 -5.81 4.38
CA ASP A 27 -13.86 -5.41 2.97
C ASP A 27 -13.98 -6.60 2.01
N ARG A 28 -13.96 -7.84 2.54
CA ARG A 28 -13.91 -9.10 1.78
C ARG A 28 -12.73 -9.17 0.80
N ARG A 29 -11.61 -8.56 1.19
CA ARG A 29 -10.36 -8.55 0.42
C ARG A 29 -9.30 -9.37 1.13
N SER A 30 -8.30 -9.83 0.38
CA SER A 30 -7.09 -10.39 1.00
C SER A 30 -6.28 -9.27 1.67
N ILE A 31 -5.55 -9.60 2.73
CA ILE A 31 -4.64 -8.68 3.43
C ILE A 31 -3.72 -7.95 2.44
N ASN A 32 -3.15 -8.67 1.48
CA ASN A 32 -2.28 -8.08 0.45
C ASN A 32 -3.01 -7.02 -0.39
N ALA A 33 -4.24 -7.28 -0.81
CA ALA A 33 -5.04 -6.32 -1.57
C ALA A 33 -5.43 -5.10 -0.72
N GLN A 34 -5.65 -5.30 0.58
CA GLN A 34 -5.90 -4.20 1.51
C GLN A 34 -4.65 -3.32 1.69
N ILE A 35 -3.46 -3.94 1.82
CA ILE A 35 -2.19 -3.21 1.91
C ILE A 35 -1.92 -2.43 0.62
N GLU A 36 -2.13 -3.04 -0.55
CA GLU A 36 -1.97 -2.38 -1.86
C GLU A 36 -2.88 -1.14 -1.95
N PHE A 37 -4.15 -1.28 -1.57
CA PHE A 37 -5.10 -0.17 -1.52
C PHE A 37 -4.69 0.96 -0.54
N PHE A 38 -4.24 0.61 0.67
CA PHE A 38 -3.75 1.59 1.63
C PHE A 38 -2.52 2.35 1.13
N LEU A 39 -1.61 1.68 0.42
CA LEU A 39 -0.45 2.32 -0.18
C LEU A 39 -0.87 3.30 -1.27
N GLU A 40 -1.76 2.91 -2.18
CA GLU A 40 -2.29 3.80 -3.22
C GLU A 40 -2.98 5.02 -2.61
N GLN A 41 -3.85 4.82 -1.61
CA GLN A 41 -4.51 5.93 -0.91
C GLN A 41 -3.50 6.85 -0.21
N SER A 42 -2.49 6.28 0.45
CA SER A 42 -1.46 7.07 1.13
C SER A 42 -0.63 7.90 0.15
N ILE A 43 -0.29 7.32 -1.02
CA ILE A 43 0.41 8.01 -2.10
C ILE A 43 -0.44 9.16 -2.62
N GLU A 44 -1.71 8.91 -2.96
CA GLU A 44 -2.61 9.94 -3.48
C GLU A 44 -2.81 11.09 -2.48
N GLU A 45 -3.01 10.77 -1.20
CA GLU A 45 -3.18 11.77 -0.14
C GLU A 45 -1.89 12.55 0.11
N TYR A 46 -0.73 11.90 0.01
CA TYR A 46 0.57 12.55 0.10
C TYR A 46 0.82 13.46 -1.11
N GLU A 47 0.57 13.01 -2.33
CA GLU A 47 0.73 13.81 -3.55
C GLU A 47 -0.17 15.05 -3.54
N LYS A 48 -1.38 14.91 -2.98
CA LYS A 48 -2.32 16.03 -2.81
C LYS A 48 -1.83 17.06 -1.79
N GLN A 49 -1.12 16.64 -0.75
CA GLN A 49 -0.63 17.54 0.32
C GLN A 49 0.76 18.11 0.01
N HIS A 50 1.68 17.33 -0.54
CA HIS A 50 3.09 17.69 -0.75
C HIS A 50 3.46 17.97 -2.21
N GLY A 51 2.57 17.73 -3.16
CA GLY A 51 2.88 17.76 -4.59
C GLY A 51 3.29 16.37 -5.11
N LYS A 52 3.27 16.19 -6.44
CA LYS A 52 3.51 14.90 -7.09
C LYS A 52 4.80 14.25 -6.62
N ILE A 53 4.74 12.96 -6.32
CA ILE A 53 5.93 12.18 -5.99
C ILE A 53 6.60 11.88 -7.33
N ASP A 54 7.68 12.59 -7.59
CA ASP A 54 8.53 12.31 -8.74
C ASP A 54 9.29 11.01 -8.45
N THR A 55 8.79 9.91 -9.01
CA THR A 55 9.47 8.61 -8.97
C THR A 55 10.49 8.46 -10.07
N ASP A 56 10.81 9.53 -10.83
CA ASP A 56 11.88 9.49 -11.81
C ASP A 56 13.21 9.34 -11.06
N PRO A 57 13.89 8.17 -11.15
CA PRO A 57 15.24 8.06 -10.64
C PRO A 57 16.10 8.90 -11.58
N GLU A 58 16.23 10.19 -11.31
CA GLU A 58 17.04 11.08 -12.13
C GLU A 58 18.51 10.62 -12.05
N LYS A 59 18.93 9.98 -13.16
CA LYS A 59 20.28 9.62 -13.65
C LYS A 59 20.95 8.32 -13.26
#